data_AF-A0A7C0YAV7-F1
#
_entry.id   AF-A0A7C0YAV7-F1
#
_cell.length_a   1.000
_cell.length_b   1.000
_cell.length_c   1.000
_cell.angle_alpha   90.00
_cell.angle_beta   90.00
_cell.angle_gamma   90.00
#
_symmetry.space_group_name_H-M   'P 1'
#
loop_
_entity.id
_entity.type
_entity.pdbx_description
1 polymer ?
#
loop_
_entity_poly.entity_id
_entity_poly.type
_entity_poly.pdbx_seq_one_letter_code
_entity_poly.pdbx_strand_id
1 'polypeptide(L)'
;MYRKLHLIRFLSYQIKILEDQCKGCQLCVYVCPKHLLKLSSHTNEKGYFVVEWKNMGCIGCGLCYHICPEQAIRIYAEVKE
;
A
#
# COMPACT_ATOMS: atom_id res chain seq x y z
N MET A 1 4.80 -15.75 -25.49
CA MET A 1 3.69 -15.01 -24.83
C MET A 1 3.22 -15.63 -23.50
N TYR A 2 3.29 -16.95 -23.29
CA TYR A 2 2.79 -17.61 -22.07
C TYR A 2 3.69 -17.56 -20.82
N ARG A 3 4.96 -17.14 -20.95
CA ARG A 3 5.94 -17.15 -19.85
C ARG A 3 5.67 -16.11 -18.75
N LYS A 4 4.91 -15.04 -19.06
CA LYS A 4 4.63 -13.92 -18.15
C LYS A 4 3.61 -14.26 -17.06
N LEU A 5 2.63 -15.14 -17.34
CA LEU A 5 1.60 -15.53 -16.37
C LEU A 5 2.16 -16.38 -15.22
N HIS A 6 3.14 -17.25 -15.49
CA HIS A 6 3.74 -18.09 -14.46
C HIS A 6 4.54 -17.29 -13.43
N LEU A 7 5.16 -16.16 -13.83
CA LEU A 7 5.92 -15.28 -12.93
C LEU A 7 5.04 -14.58 -11.89
N ILE A 8 3.78 -14.28 -12.20
CA ILE A 8 2.88 -13.54 -11.29
C ILE A 8 2.61 -14.34 -10.00
N ARG A 9 2.63 -15.69 -10.05
CA ARG A 9 2.48 -16.55 -8.86
C ARG A 9 3.65 -16.47 -7.88
N PHE A 10 4.79 -15.93 -8.29
CA PHE A 10 5.99 -15.80 -7.47
C PHE A 10 6.24 -14.36 -7.00
N LEU A 11 5.33 -13.43 -7.30
CA LEU A 11 5.48 -12.03 -6.85
C LEU A 11 4.89 -11.83 -5.46
N SER A 12 5.67 -11.21 -4.57
CA SER A 12 5.17 -10.57 -3.36
C SER A 12 5.17 -9.06 -3.50
N TYR A 13 4.18 -8.43 -2.87
CA TYR A 13 4.07 -6.98 -2.83
C TYR A 13 4.10 -6.45 -1.40
N GLN A 14 4.88 -5.39 -1.21
CA GLN A 14 4.96 -4.63 0.05
C GLN A 14 4.48 -3.20 -0.17
N ILE A 15 3.74 -2.68 0.81
CA ILE A 15 3.30 -1.28 0.83
C ILE A 15 4.15 -0.52 1.84
N LYS A 16 4.71 0.62 1.42
CA LYS A 16 5.32 1.60 2.31
C LYS A 16 4.53 2.90 2.29
N ILE A 17 4.24 3.42 3.47
CA ILE A 17 3.60 4.74 3.65
C ILE A 17 4.69 5.74 4.02
N LEU A 18 4.75 6.85 3.30
CA LEU A 18 5.60 7.99 3.60
C LEU A 18 4.86 8.87 4.60
N GLU A 19 5.18 8.70 5.89
CA GLU A 19 4.43 9.33 6.98
C GLU A 19 4.50 10.87 6.93
N ASP A 20 5.59 11.44 6.43
CA ASP A 20 5.78 12.88 6.25
C ASP A 20 4.81 13.51 5.24
N GLN A 21 4.29 12.71 4.31
CA GLN A 21 3.32 13.11 3.27
C GLN A 21 1.90 12.66 3.59
N CYS A 22 1.73 11.58 4.36
CA CYS A 22 0.40 11.06 4.68
C CYS A 22 -0.36 12.00 5.62
N LYS A 23 -1.59 12.38 5.22
CA LYS A 23 -2.51 13.21 6.02
C LYS A 23 -3.68 12.42 6.62
N GLY A 24 -3.67 11.08 6.54
CA GLY A 24 -4.70 10.26 7.20
C GLY A 24 -6.11 10.31 6.59
N CYS A 25 -6.27 10.70 5.32
CA CYS A 25 -7.60 10.84 4.69
C CYS A 25 -8.35 9.52 4.45
N GLN A 26 -7.70 8.37 4.68
CA GLN A 26 -8.28 7.01 4.61
C GLN A 26 -8.84 6.56 3.24
N LEU A 27 -8.70 7.35 2.16
CA LEU A 27 -9.11 6.92 0.81
C LEU A 27 -8.46 5.59 0.37
N CYS A 28 -7.18 5.42 0.69
CA CYS A 28 -6.44 4.18 0.40
C CYS A 28 -6.94 2.98 1.22
N VAL A 29 -7.46 3.21 2.44
CA VAL A 29 -8.07 2.19 3.29
C VAL A 29 -9.37 1.71 2.65
N TYR A 30 -10.21 2.65 2.22
CA TYR A 30 -11.50 2.37 1.59
C TYR A 30 -11.36 1.61 0.26
N VAL A 31 -10.43 2.03 -0.60
CA VAL A 31 -10.28 1.44 -1.94
C VAL A 31 -9.56 0.09 -1.94
N CYS A 32 -8.92 -0.30 -0.83
CA CYS A 32 -8.12 -1.53 -0.80
C CYS A 32 -9.04 -2.77 -0.80
N PRO A 33 -9.12 -3.57 -1.88
CA PRO A 33 -10.01 -4.73 -1.94
C PRO A 33 -9.59 -5.88 -1.01
N LYS A 34 -8.37 -5.79 -0.46
CA LYS A 34 -7.81 -6.76 0.49
C LYS A 34 -7.83 -6.24 1.93
N HIS A 35 -8.29 -5.00 2.16
CA HIS A 35 -8.36 -4.36 3.48
C HIS A 35 -7.05 -4.44 4.29
N LEU A 36 -5.91 -4.18 3.62
CA LEU A 36 -4.57 -4.34 4.21
C LEU A 36 -4.03 -3.07 4.88
N LEU A 37 -4.75 -1.96 4.76
CA LEU A 37 -4.39 -0.64 5.28
C LEU A 37 -5.37 -0.25 6.38
N LYS A 38 -4.92 0.50 7.38
CA LYS A 38 -5.78 1.10 8.41
C LYS A 38 -5.19 2.43 8.88
N LEU A 39 -6.01 3.26 9.52
CA LEU A 39 -5.50 4.41 10.27
C LEU A 39 -4.65 3.89 11.45
N SER A 40 -3.49 4.52 11.68
CA SER A 40 -2.62 4.21 12.79
C SER A 40 -3.15 4.80 14.10
N SER A 41 -2.58 4.36 15.22
CA SER A 41 -2.87 4.91 16.55
C SER A 41 -1.88 6.00 16.98
N HIS A 42 -0.96 6.39 16.10
CA HIS A 42 0.06 7.43 16.34
C HIS A 42 -0.04 8.54 15.30
N THR A 43 0.50 9.71 15.64
CA THR A 43 0.62 10.83 14.72
C THR A 43 2.04 10.95 14.18
N ASN A 44 2.19 11.47 12.96
CA ASN A 44 3.47 11.96 12.46
C ASN A 44 3.88 13.27 13.15
N GLU A 45 5.05 13.82 12.80
CA GLU A 45 5.58 15.10 13.34
C GLU A 45 4.66 16.31 13.08
N LYS A 46 3.75 16.21 12.10
CA LYS A 46 2.78 17.25 11.73
C LYS A 46 1.43 17.08 12.44
N GLY A 47 1.28 16.09 13.31
CA GLY A 47 0.06 15.85 14.08
C GLY A 47 -1.04 15.08 13.34
N TYR A 48 -0.76 14.52 12.16
CA TYR A 48 -1.74 13.69 11.43
C TYR A 48 -1.65 12.24 11.86
N PHE A 49 -2.78 11.61 12.17
CA PHE A 49 -2.87 10.14 12.22
C PHE A 49 -2.65 9.59 10.83
N VAL A 50 -1.57 8.86 10.63
CA VAL A 50 -1.19 8.35 9.30
C VAL A 50 -1.86 7.01 9.02
N VAL A 51 -1.83 6.56 7.78
CA VAL A 51 -2.23 5.19 7.45
C VAL A 51 -1.03 4.26 7.63
N GLU A 52 -1.27 3.06 8.15
CA GLU A 52 -0.26 2.01 8.27
C GLU A 52 -0.68 0.72 7.53
N TRP A 53 0.33 -0.03 7.10
CA TRP A 53 0.16 -1.33 6.46
C TRP A 53 0.21 -2.44 7.51
N LYS A 54 -0.88 -3.21 7.62
CA LYS A 54 -1.08 -4.16 8.72
C LYS A 54 -0.73 -5.60 8.36
N ASN A 55 -0.80 -5.99 7.09
CA ASN A 55 -0.89 -7.41 6.75
C ASN A 55 -0.31 -7.77 5.37
N MET A 56 0.17 -9.00 5.25
CA MET A 56 0.62 -9.60 3.99
C MET A 56 -0.57 -9.94 3.07
N GLY A 57 -0.29 -10.24 1.80
CA GLY A 57 -1.31 -10.62 0.82
C GLY A 57 -1.76 -9.47 -0.09
N CYS A 58 -0.93 -8.43 -0.22
CA CYS A 58 -1.10 -7.42 -1.26
C CYS A 58 -0.97 -8.07 -2.65
N ILE A 59 -1.89 -7.73 -3.54
CA ILE A 59 -1.95 -8.25 -4.92
C ILE A 59 -1.38 -7.27 -5.95
N GLY A 60 -0.76 -6.18 -5.51
CA GLY A 60 -0.13 -5.20 -6.40
C GLY A 60 -1.10 -4.40 -7.29
N CYS A 61 -2.39 -4.31 -6.94
CA CYS A 61 -3.41 -3.69 -7.81
C CYS A 61 -3.26 -2.17 -8.07
N GLY A 62 -2.43 -1.45 -7.30
CA GLY A 62 -2.17 -0.03 -7.53
C GLY A 62 -3.26 0.94 -7.06
N LEU A 63 -4.45 0.48 -6.67
CA LEU A 63 -5.57 1.37 -6.32
C LEU A 63 -5.23 2.36 -5.20
N CYS A 64 -4.56 1.91 -4.14
CA CYS A 64 -4.14 2.79 -3.03
C CYS A 64 -3.15 3.87 -3.50
N TYR A 65 -2.25 3.52 -4.42
CA TYR A 65 -1.29 4.46 -5.00
C TYR A 65 -1.99 5.54 -5.82
N HIS A 66 -2.90 5.14 -6.73
CA HIS A 66 -3.59 6.08 -7.61
C HIS A 66 -4.58 6.99 -6.89
N ILE A 67 -5.25 6.52 -5.83
CA ILE A 67 -6.24 7.33 -5.11
C ILE A 67 -5.58 8.35 -4.16
N CYS A 68 -4.28 8.21 -3.85
CA CYS A 68 -3.63 9.02 -2.83
C CYS A 68 -3.35 10.44 -3.35
N PRO A 69 -4.02 11.50 -2.84
CA PRO A 69 -3.81 12.85 -3.32
C PRO A 69 -2.42 13.39 -2.97
N GLU A 70 -1.83 12.91 -1.87
CA GLU A 70 -0.50 13.32 -1.40
C GLU A 70 0.63 12.48 -2.00
N GLN A 71 0.30 11.46 -2.82
CA GLN A 71 1.27 10.50 -3.37
C GLN A 71 2.15 9.84 -2.28
N ALA A 72 1.61 9.63 -1.08
CA ALA A 72 2.33 9.13 0.08
C ALA A 72 2.55 7.60 0.10
N ILE A 73 2.21 6.88 -0.99
CA ILE A 73 2.26 5.41 -1.03
C ILE A 73 3.33 4.93 -2.02
N ARG A 74 4.10 3.91 -1.63
CA ARG A 74 5.01 3.18 -2.52
C ARG A 74 4.63 1.69 -2.50
N ILE A 75 4.66 1.07 -3.67
CA ILE A 75 4.39 -0.35 -3.88
C ILE A 75 5.66 -0.99 -4.40
N TYR A 76 6.20 -1.95 -3.66
CA TYR A 76 7.37 -2.72 -4.05
C TYR A 76 6.94 -4.11 -4.48
N ALA A 77 7.57 -4.64 -5.52
CA ALA A 77 7.36 -5.99 -6.01
C ALA A 77 8.67 -6.77 -5.91
N GLU A 78 8.61 -7.97 -5.34
CA GLU A 78 9.75 -8.85 -5.17
C GLU A 78 9.43 -10.21 -5.80
N VAL A 79 10.41 -10.79 -6.49
CA VAL A 79 10.32 -12.15 -7.03
C VAL A 79 10.77 -13.10 -5.93
N LYS A 80 9.90 -14.01 -5.50
CA LYS A 80 10.25 -15.13 -4.64
C LYS A 80 10.92 -16.20 -5.48
N GLU A 81 12.12 -16.60 -5.09
CA GLU A 81 12.85 -17.76 -5.63
C GLU A 81 12.18 -19.08 -5.27
#